data_AF-A0A260Z2G3-F1
#
_entry.id   AF-A0A260Z2G3-F1
#
_cell.length_a   1.000
_cell.length_b   1.000
_cell.length_c   1.000
_cell.angle_alpha   90.00
_cell.angle_beta   90.00
_cell.angle_gamma   90.00
#
_symmetry.space_group_name_H-M   'P 1'
#
loop_
_entity.id
_entity.type
_entity.pdbx_description
1 polymer ?
#
loop_
_entity_poly.entity_id
_entity_poly.type
_entity_poly.pdbx_seq_one_letter_code
_entity_poly.pdbx_strand_id
1 'polypeptide(L)'
;MDDYDYSALDYDFTVPEQILNFLIAHRHIFAFFSLLVNLFHLIILTRKPMRSSSINILMIGIAACDVSVMHDIIWIKVTTWIPEADNPNRIPDSYLFQLCSVLFNCTRNFLRPLSVWIAAAMALFRFLIVKNAMNSKFDFLSAPHGALVTLAILFIPNFLIEFIYWIRFSLE
;
A
#
# COMPACT_ATOMS: atom_id res chain seq x y z
N MET A 1 -33.07 -29.82 -20.76
CA MET A 1 -32.27 -28.68 -21.23
C MET A 1 -32.59 -27.59 -20.23
N ASP A 2 -31.77 -27.52 -19.19
CA ASP A 2 -32.03 -26.68 -18.02
C ASP A 2 -31.98 -25.22 -18.47
N ASP A 3 -33.09 -24.52 -18.24
CA ASP A 3 -33.25 -23.09 -18.47
C ASP A 3 -32.46 -22.41 -17.34
N TYR A 4 -31.17 -22.18 -17.57
CA TYR A 4 -30.33 -21.45 -16.63
C TYR A 4 -30.92 -20.04 -16.49
N ASP A 5 -31.29 -19.67 -15.27
CA ASP A 5 -31.81 -18.36 -14.93
C ASP A 5 -30.70 -17.30 -15.07
N TYR A 6 -30.52 -16.81 -16.30
CA TYR A 6 -29.58 -15.74 -16.63
C TYR A 6 -29.90 -14.43 -15.91
N SER A 7 -31.13 -14.24 -15.42
CA SER A 7 -31.53 -13.03 -14.71
C SER A 7 -30.94 -12.97 -13.29
N ALA A 8 -30.82 -14.11 -12.61
CA ALA A 8 -30.16 -14.21 -11.31
C ALA A 8 -28.64 -13.96 -11.40
N LEU A 9 -28.00 -14.38 -12.49
CA LEU A 9 -26.57 -14.13 -12.75
C LEU A 9 -26.27 -12.66 -13.07
N ASP A 10 -27.17 -11.95 -13.77
CA ASP A 10 -27.04 -10.50 -14.00
C ASP A 10 -27.24 -9.69 -12.71
N TYR A 11 -28.15 -10.09 -11.83
CA TYR A 11 -28.32 -9.46 -10.52
C TYR A 11 -27.09 -9.66 -9.60
N ASP A 12 -26.50 -10.86 -9.60
CA ASP A 12 -25.31 -11.16 -8.80
C ASP A 12 -24.05 -10.43 -9.33
N PHE A 13 -23.99 -10.13 -10.63
CA PHE A 13 -22.89 -9.34 -11.22
C PHE A 13 -23.07 -7.82 -11.02
N THR A 14 -24.30 -7.32 -10.98
CA THR A 14 -24.59 -5.88 -10.87
C THR A 14 -24.39 -5.31 -9.47
N VAL A 15 -24.63 -6.08 -8.40
CA VAL A 15 -24.44 -5.59 -7.01
C VAL A 15 -22.96 -5.29 -6.69
N PRO A 16 -21.99 -6.18 -6.98
CA PRO A 16 -20.56 -5.88 -6.82
C PRO A 16 -20.11 -4.68 -7.65
N GLU A 17 -20.65 -4.52 -8.86
CA GLU A 17 -20.32 -3.40 -9.75
C GLU A 17 -20.82 -2.06 -9.20
N GLN A 18 -22.04 -2.03 -8.66
CA GLN A 18 -22.60 -0.85 -7.99
C GLN A 18 -21.77 -0.45 -6.77
N ILE A 19 -21.38 -1.42 -5.94
CA ILE A 19 -20.51 -1.18 -4.78
C ILE A 19 -19.14 -0.66 -5.25
N LEU A 20 -18.56 -1.28 -6.27
CA LEU A 20 -17.28 -0.87 -6.84
C LEU A 20 -17.33 0.57 -7.35
N ASN A 21 -18.38 0.93 -8.08
CA ASN A 21 -18.59 2.28 -8.61
C ASN A 21 -18.75 3.30 -7.48
N PHE A 22 -19.52 2.97 -6.43
CA PHE A 22 -19.63 3.80 -5.24
C PHE A 22 -18.29 4.02 -4.54
N LEU A 23 -17.51 2.95 -4.35
CA LEU A 23 -16.17 3.00 -3.73
C LEU A 23 -15.19 3.80 -4.58
N ILE A 24 -15.23 3.65 -5.91
CA ILE A 24 -14.40 4.40 -6.84
C ILE A 24 -14.73 5.89 -6.79
N ALA A 25 -16.03 6.24 -6.78
CA ALA A 25 -16.49 7.62 -6.72
C ALA A 25 -16.03 8.33 -5.43
N HIS A 26 -16.03 7.62 -4.30
CA HIS A 26 -15.68 8.19 -2.99
C HIS A 26 -14.25 7.85 -2.53
N ARG A 27 -13.40 7.27 -3.41
CA ARG A 27 -12.07 6.78 -3.03
C ARG A 27 -11.20 7.83 -2.33
N HIS A 28 -11.34 9.10 -2.74
CA HIS A 28 -10.51 10.19 -2.23
C HIS A 28 -10.84 10.55 -0.78
N ILE A 29 -12.11 10.41 -0.38
CA ILE A 29 -12.55 10.63 1.00
C ILE A 29 -11.95 9.54 1.89
N PHE A 30 -12.07 8.28 1.47
CA PHE A 30 -11.45 7.16 2.18
C PHE A 30 -9.92 7.30 2.26
N ALA A 31 -9.28 7.72 1.17
CA ALA A 31 -7.83 7.95 1.15
C ALA A 31 -7.40 9.05 2.14
N PHE A 32 -8.16 10.14 2.22
CA PHE A 32 -7.89 11.21 3.18
C PHE A 32 -8.00 10.73 4.63
N PHE A 33 -9.08 10.02 4.99
CA PHE A 33 -9.23 9.45 6.33
C PHE A 33 -8.12 8.44 6.66
N SER A 34 -7.80 7.56 5.72
CA SER A 34 -6.71 6.58 5.88
C SER A 34 -5.37 7.26 6.10
N LEU A 35 -5.09 8.33 5.37
CA LEU A 35 -3.87 9.13 5.55
C LEU A 35 -3.80 9.74 6.96
N LEU A 36 -4.89 10.33 7.46
CA LEU A 36 -4.92 10.92 8.80
C LEU A 36 -4.67 9.88 9.91
N VAL A 37 -5.36 8.75 9.83
CA VAL A 37 -5.23 7.67 10.84
C VAL A 37 -3.82 7.10 10.83
N ASN A 38 -3.27 6.83 9.64
CA ASN A 38 -1.92 6.26 9.52
C ASN A 38 -0.82 7.25 9.90
N LEU A 39 -1.01 8.55 9.65
CA LEU A 39 -0.11 9.59 10.16
C LEU A 39 -0.14 9.65 11.69
N PHE A 40 -1.31 9.61 12.30
CA PHE A 40 -1.44 9.57 13.76
C PHE A 40 -0.74 8.34 14.36
N HIS A 41 -0.93 7.17 13.74
CA HIS A 41 -0.20 5.96 14.11
C HIS A 41 1.31 6.13 14.00
N LEU A 42 1.83 6.70 12.90
CA LEU A 42 3.26 6.96 12.75
C LEU A 42 3.80 7.90 13.84
N ILE A 43 3.08 8.97 14.16
CA ILE A 43 3.50 9.94 15.20
C ILE A 43 3.63 9.25 16.57
N ILE A 44 2.72 8.35 16.91
CA ILE A 44 2.74 7.64 18.19
C ILE A 44 3.83 6.57 18.18
N LEU A 45 3.85 5.71 17.16
CA LEU A 45 4.72 4.53 17.12
C LEU A 45 6.20 4.91 16.95
N THR A 46 6.50 6.04 16.30
CA THR A 46 7.88 6.50 16.12
C THR A 46 8.53 6.99 17.42
N ARG A 47 7.75 7.23 18.49
CA ARG A 47 8.29 7.65 19.79
C ARG A 47 9.24 6.58 20.35
N LYS A 48 10.37 7.03 20.89
CA LYS A 48 11.46 6.19 21.45
C LYS A 48 10.99 4.96 22.27
N PRO A 49 10.06 5.07 23.24
CA PRO A 49 9.66 3.91 24.05
C PRO A 49 8.87 2.84 23.30
N MET A 50 8.21 3.19 22.19
CA MET A 50 7.36 2.27 21.43
C MET A 50 8.15 1.45 20.41
N ARG A 51 9.32 1.92 19.94
CA ARG A 51 10.15 1.21 18.94
C ARG A 51 10.97 0.04 19.51
N SER A 52 10.77 -0.30 20.78
CA SER A 52 11.49 -1.38 21.46
C SER A 52 10.97 -2.78 21.09
N SER A 53 9.77 -2.89 20.53
CA SER A 53 9.16 -4.15 20.12
C SER A 53 9.15 -4.30 18.60
N SER A 54 9.43 -5.51 18.12
CA SER A 54 9.32 -5.93 16.73
C SER A 54 7.95 -5.62 16.11
N ILE A 55 6.85 -5.89 16.84
CA ILE A 55 5.48 -5.69 16.36
C ILE A 55 5.27 -4.21 16.04
N ASN A 56 5.75 -3.31 16.90
CA ASN A 56 5.61 -1.87 16.69
C ASN A 56 6.42 -1.40 15.48
N ILE A 57 7.58 -1.99 15.20
CA ILE A 57 8.36 -1.70 13.99
C ILE A 57 7.63 -2.18 12.72
N LEU A 58 7.04 -3.38 12.74
CA LEU A 58 6.24 -3.87 11.62
C LEU A 58 5.00 -2.99 11.38
N MET A 59 4.34 -2.53 12.46
CA MET A 59 3.21 -1.60 12.37
C MET A 59 3.62 -0.23 11.80
N ILE A 60 4.81 0.28 12.13
CA ILE A 60 5.37 1.49 11.48
C ILE A 60 5.55 1.26 9.98
N GLY A 61 6.08 0.10 9.59
CA GLY A 61 6.26 -0.27 8.18
C GLY A 61 4.95 -0.24 7.40
N ILE A 62 3.88 -0.83 7.94
CA ILE A 62 2.55 -0.82 7.34
C ILE A 62 1.99 0.60 7.25
N ALA A 63 2.01 1.35 8.34
CA ALA A 63 1.50 2.71 8.35
C ALA A 63 2.25 3.62 7.35
N ALA A 64 3.56 3.42 7.17
CA ALA A 64 4.34 4.13 6.16
C ALA A 64 3.97 3.74 4.72
N CYS A 65 3.75 2.44 4.46
CA CYS A 65 3.28 1.95 3.16
C CYS A 65 1.90 2.54 2.83
N ASP A 66 0.97 2.50 3.79
CA ASP A 66 -0.39 2.99 3.60
C ASP A 66 -0.43 4.50 3.38
N VAL A 67 0.34 5.30 4.15
CA VAL A 67 0.46 6.75 3.90
C VAL A 67 0.95 7.03 2.48
N SER A 68 1.96 6.29 2.02
CA SER A 68 2.54 6.50 0.69
C SER A 68 1.55 6.15 -0.43
N VAL A 69 0.79 5.06 -0.29
CA VAL A 69 -0.25 4.66 -1.25
C VAL A 69 -1.41 5.66 -1.26
N MET A 70 -1.84 6.14 -0.09
CA MET A 70 -2.94 7.12 0.00
C MET A 70 -2.53 8.50 -0.51
N HIS A 71 -1.27 8.89 -0.30
CA HIS A 71 -0.69 10.11 -0.87
C HIS A 71 -0.78 10.11 -2.40
N ASP A 72 -0.45 8.99 -3.06
CA ASP A 72 -0.54 8.88 -4.52
C ASP A 72 -1.99 9.03 -5.05
N ILE A 73 -2.98 8.47 -4.35
CA ILE A 73 -4.40 8.63 -4.73
C ILE A 73 -4.84 10.10 -4.66
N ILE A 74 -4.34 10.85 -3.68
CA ILE A 74 -4.60 12.28 -3.55
C ILE A 74 -3.85 13.04 -4.63
N TRP A 75 -2.58 12.70 -4.90
CA TRP A 75 -1.77 13.30 -5.96
C TRP A 75 -2.46 13.21 -7.32
N ILE A 76 -2.94 12.02 -7.72
CA ILE A 76 -3.68 11.83 -8.97
C ILE A 76 -4.92 12.74 -9.03
N LYS A 77 -5.65 12.90 -7.91
CA LYS A 77 -6.79 13.82 -7.87
C LYS A 77 -6.36 15.27 -8.04
N VAL A 78 -5.26 15.67 -7.41
CA VAL A 78 -4.70 17.02 -7.56
C VAL A 78 -4.29 17.28 -9.01
N THR A 79 -3.66 16.32 -9.68
CA THR A 79 -3.25 16.48 -11.08
C THR A 79 -4.43 16.52 -12.05
N THR A 80 -5.61 15.97 -11.70
CA THR A 80 -6.83 16.16 -12.52
C THR A 80 -7.35 17.60 -12.56
N TRP A 81 -6.91 18.47 -11.64
CA TRP A 81 -7.22 19.91 -11.71
C TRP A 81 -6.32 20.68 -12.68
N ILE A 82 -5.27 20.03 -13.21
CA ILE A 82 -4.39 20.59 -14.23
C ILE A 82 -5.07 20.41 -15.60
N PRO A 83 -5.06 21.41 -16.50
CA PRO A 83 -5.65 21.31 -17.83
C PRO A 83 -5.15 20.09 -18.61
N GLU A 84 -6.05 19.45 -19.37
CA GLU A 84 -5.74 18.27 -20.18
C GLU A 84 -4.56 18.51 -21.14
N ALA A 85 -3.83 17.43 -21.46
CA ALA A 85 -2.64 17.48 -22.31
C ALA A 85 -2.92 18.02 -23.71
N ASP A 86 -4.15 17.82 -24.20
CA ASP A 86 -4.59 18.25 -25.53
C ASP A 86 -5.03 19.72 -25.58
N ASN A 87 -4.97 20.44 -24.45
CA ASN A 87 -5.29 21.86 -24.46
C ASN A 87 -4.16 22.65 -25.15
N PRO A 88 -4.42 23.33 -26.28
CA PRO A 88 -3.39 24.05 -27.05
C PRO A 88 -2.75 25.21 -26.28
N ASN A 89 -3.36 25.67 -25.19
CA ASN A 89 -2.83 26.73 -24.32
C ASN A 89 -2.12 26.17 -23.08
N ARG A 90 -1.89 24.86 -22.99
CA ARG A 90 -1.23 24.23 -21.84
C ARG A 90 0.28 24.49 -21.87
N ILE A 91 0.79 24.94 -20.73
CA ILE A 91 2.24 25.05 -20.51
C ILE A 91 2.78 23.63 -20.31
N PRO A 92 3.83 23.21 -21.04
CA PRO A 92 4.40 21.88 -20.88
C PRO A 92 4.90 21.66 -19.45
N ASP A 93 4.59 20.49 -18.89
CA ASP A 93 4.98 20.15 -17.53
C ASP A 93 6.50 20.13 -17.41
N SER A 94 7.02 20.65 -16.29
CA SER A 94 8.44 20.59 -15.98
C SER A 94 8.93 19.14 -15.91
N TYR A 95 10.17 18.89 -16.34
CA TYR A 95 10.80 17.56 -16.27
C TYR A 95 10.73 16.95 -14.86
N LEU A 96 10.93 17.77 -13.82
CA LEU A 96 10.82 17.34 -12.43
C LEU A 96 9.41 16.83 -12.07
N PHE A 97 8.36 17.47 -12.60
CA PHE A 97 6.99 17.06 -12.32
C PHE A 97 6.68 15.69 -12.95
N GLN A 98 7.11 15.49 -14.19
CA GLN A 98 6.96 14.20 -14.87
C GLN A 98 7.75 13.10 -14.15
N LEU A 99 9.00 13.39 -13.75
CA LEU A 99 9.81 12.46 -12.97
C LEU A 99 9.14 12.09 -11.64
N CYS A 100 8.62 13.06 -10.89
CA CYS A 100 7.87 12.80 -9.66
C CYS A 100 6.63 11.94 -9.90
N SER A 101 5.89 12.17 -10.98
CA SER A 101 4.70 11.38 -11.31
C SER A 101 5.03 9.90 -11.56
N VAL A 102 6.12 9.62 -12.28
CA VAL A 102 6.60 8.26 -12.53
C VAL A 102 7.06 7.62 -11.23
N LEU A 103 7.83 8.35 -10.40
CA LEU A 103 8.30 7.87 -9.11
C LEU A 103 7.15 7.51 -8.17
N PHE A 104 6.10 8.34 -8.08
CA PHE A 104 4.95 8.06 -7.23
C PHE A 104 4.16 6.85 -7.71
N ASN A 105 3.96 6.70 -9.02
CA ASN A 105 3.30 5.54 -9.59
C ASN A 105 4.08 4.24 -9.32
N CYS A 106 5.41 4.25 -9.53
CA CYS A 106 6.27 3.13 -9.17
C CYS A 106 6.15 2.81 -7.67
N THR A 107 6.16 3.85 -6.84
CA THR A 107 6.06 3.73 -5.38
C THR A 107 4.77 3.05 -4.94
N ARG A 108 3.65 3.44 -5.54
CA ARG A 108 2.34 2.84 -5.27
C ARG A 108 2.29 1.35 -5.65
N ASN A 109 2.86 0.99 -6.80
CA ASN A 109 2.79 -0.38 -7.32
C ASN A 109 3.58 -1.35 -6.42
N PHE A 110 4.72 -0.93 -5.87
CA PHE A 110 5.51 -1.78 -4.97
C PHE A 110 5.02 -1.76 -3.51
N LEU A 111 4.59 -0.59 -3.00
CA LEU A 111 4.24 -0.46 -1.58
C LEU A 111 2.91 -1.13 -1.22
N ARG A 112 1.96 -1.18 -2.15
CA ARG A 112 0.64 -1.78 -1.88
C ARG A 112 0.74 -3.29 -1.60
N PRO A 113 1.41 -4.12 -2.43
CA PRO A 113 1.68 -5.52 -2.10
C PRO A 113 2.55 -5.68 -0.86
N LEU A 114 3.57 -4.82 -0.69
CA LEU A 114 4.47 -4.88 0.45
C LEU A 114 3.72 -4.73 1.79
N SER A 115 2.77 -3.79 1.89
CA SER A 115 1.95 -3.60 3.09
C SER A 115 1.23 -4.89 3.52
N VAL A 116 0.67 -5.62 2.54
CA VAL A 116 -0.02 -6.91 2.78
C VAL A 116 0.95 -7.97 3.30
N TRP A 117 2.14 -8.07 2.70
CA TRP A 117 3.15 -9.03 3.14
C TRP A 117 3.68 -8.71 4.54
N ILE A 118 3.87 -7.44 4.88
CA ILE A 118 4.27 -7.02 6.22
C ILE A 118 3.16 -7.32 7.23
N ALA A 119 1.89 -7.11 6.88
CA ALA A 119 0.76 -7.45 7.74
C ALA A 119 0.68 -8.96 8.00
N ALA A 120 0.88 -9.78 6.98
CA ALA A 120 0.94 -11.24 7.11
C ALA A 120 2.11 -11.68 8.01
N ALA A 121 3.29 -11.08 7.83
CA ALA A 121 4.46 -11.32 8.68
C ALA A 121 4.19 -10.91 10.14
N MET A 122 3.52 -9.78 10.37
CA MET A 122 3.14 -9.35 11.73
C MET A 122 2.18 -10.35 12.40
N ALA A 123 1.20 -10.87 11.66
CA ALA A 123 0.28 -11.90 12.17
C ALA A 123 1.05 -13.17 12.57
N LEU A 124 2.00 -13.60 11.72
CA LEU A 124 2.88 -14.73 12.03
C LEU A 124 3.74 -14.47 13.27
N PHE A 125 4.32 -13.27 13.40
CA PHE A 125 5.10 -12.88 14.57
C PHE A 125 4.28 -12.97 15.84
N ARG A 126 3.05 -12.42 15.84
CA ARG A 126 2.13 -12.50 16.99
C ARG A 126 1.84 -13.95 17.37
N PHE A 127 1.55 -14.80 16.37
CA PHE A 127 1.31 -16.22 16.61
C PHE A 127 2.53 -16.92 17.22
N LEU A 128 3.72 -16.70 16.67
CA LEU A 128 4.96 -17.34 17.13
C LEU A 128 5.38 -16.87 18.53
N ILE A 129 5.24 -15.58 18.82
CA ILE A 129 5.55 -15.00 20.13
C ILE A 129 4.65 -15.62 21.20
N VAL A 130 3.34 -15.70 20.94
CA VAL A 130 2.38 -16.29 21.91
C VAL A 130 2.62 -17.79 22.07
N LYS A 131 2.85 -18.52 20.98
CA LYS A 131 3.04 -19.98 21.01
C LYS A 131 4.37 -20.40 21.65
N ASN A 132 5.43 -19.61 21.47
CA ASN A 132 6.79 -19.96 21.93
C ASN A 132 7.31 -19.01 23.02
N ALA A 133 6.42 -18.39 23.81
CA ALA A 133 6.77 -17.38 24.81
C ALA A 133 7.83 -17.82 25.85
N MET A 134 8.01 -19.13 26.08
CA MET A 134 9.00 -19.68 27.02
C MET A 134 10.27 -20.25 26.36
N ASN A 135 10.44 -20.08 25.05
CA ASN A 135 11.61 -20.59 24.33
C ASN A 135 12.51 -19.43 23.89
N SER A 136 13.66 -19.29 24.56
CA SER A 136 14.64 -18.21 24.33
C SER A 136 15.18 -18.12 22.90
N LYS A 137 15.01 -19.17 22.08
CA LYS A 137 15.35 -19.14 20.65
C LYS A 137 14.48 -18.16 19.86
N PHE A 138 13.32 -17.78 20.36
CA PHE A 138 12.38 -16.87 19.68
C PHE A 138 12.43 -15.44 20.22
N ASP A 139 13.35 -15.11 21.15
CA ASP A 139 13.47 -13.75 21.68
C ASP A 139 13.83 -12.72 20.59
N PHE A 140 14.49 -13.15 19.51
CA PHE A 140 14.75 -12.29 18.36
C PHE A 140 13.46 -11.82 17.65
N LEU A 141 12.37 -12.58 17.75
CA LEU A 141 11.06 -12.19 17.19
C LEU A 141 10.41 -11.09 18.01
N SER A 142 10.76 -10.95 19.29
CA SER A 142 10.32 -9.83 20.13
C SER A 142 11.24 -8.62 19.98
N ALA A 143 12.50 -8.87 19.62
CA ALA A 143 13.52 -7.85 19.43
C ALA A 143 13.30 -7.00 18.17
N PRO A 144 13.61 -5.70 18.22
CA PRO A 144 13.38 -4.78 17.11
C PRO A 144 14.22 -5.12 15.87
N HIS A 145 15.40 -5.70 16.07
CA HIS A 145 16.29 -6.12 14.99
C HIS A 145 15.65 -7.18 14.09
N GLY A 146 14.92 -8.16 14.67
CA GLY A 146 14.24 -9.20 13.89
C GLY A 146 13.21 -8.62 12.92
N ALA A 147 12.44 -7.62 13.36
CA ALA A 147 11.47 -6.92 12.51
C ALA A 147 12.15 -6.15 11.37
N LEU A 148 13.27 -5.47 11.62
CA LEU A 148 14.01 -4.75 10.57
C LEU A 148 14.54 -5.70 9.49
N VAL A 149 15.06 -6.85 9.90
CA VAL A 149 15.51 -7.90 8.96
C VAL A 149 14.33 -8.42 8.14
N THR A 150 13.18 -8.70 8.77
CA THR A 150 11.97 -9.13 8.06
C THR A 150 11.49 -8.07 7.06
N LEU A 151 11.50 -6.78 7.44
CA LEU A 151 11.16 -5.69 6.52
C LEU A 151 12.08 -5.66 5.31
N ALA A 152 13.40 -5.80 5.51
CA ALA A 152 14.36 -5.84 4.40
C ALA A 152 14.14 -7.05 3.49
N ILE A 153 13.91 -8.24 4.06
CA ILE A 153 13.66 -9.48 3.31
C ILE A 153 12.38 -9.36 2.47
N LEU A 154 11.34 -8.70 2.97
CA LEU A 154 10.12 -8.47 2.20
C LEU A 154 10.28 -7.36 1.16
N PHE A 155 11.04 -6.31 1.48
CA PHE A 155 11.24 -5.17 0.58
C PHE A 155 12.01 -5.56 -0.70
N ILE A 156 13.13 -6.27 -0.55
CA ILE A 156 14.06 -6.54 -1.67
C ILE A 156 13.39 -7.28 -2.84
N PRO A 157 12.68 -8.41 -2.64
CA PRO A 157 12.03 -9.14 -3.74
C PRO A 157 10.93 -8.33 -4.40
N ASN A 158 10.08 -7.64 -3.61
CA ASN A 158 9.00 -6.82 -4.15
C ASN A 158 9.55 -5.66 -4.99
N PHE A 159 10.62 -5.01 -4.53
CA PHE A 159 11.30 -3.96 -5.29
C PHE A 159 11.91 -4.50 -6.59
N LEU A 160 12.58 -5.65 -6.54
CA LEU A 160 13.18 -6.26 -7.74
C LEU A 160 12.14 -6.65 -8.79
N ILE A 161 10.99 -7.20 -8.37
CA ILE A 161 9.90 -7.56 -9.28
C ILE A 161 9.39 -6.32 -10.01
N GLU A 162 9.07 -5.25 -9.28
CA GLU A 162 8.57 -4.00 -9.87
C GLU A 162 9.63 -3.32 -10.77
N PHE A 163 10.90 -3.41 -10.39
CA PHE A 163 11.99 -2.90 -11.22
C PHE A 163 12.09 -3.64 -12.56
N ILE A 164 11.93 -4.98 -12.56
CA ILE A 164 11.91 -5.78 -13.80
C ILE A 164 10.69 -5.40 -14.67
N TYR A 165 9.52 -5.23 -14.06
CA TYR A 165 8.31 -4.78 -14.78
C TYR A 165 8.51 -3.41 -15.42
N TRP A 166 9.13 -2.47 -14.70
CA TRP A 166 9.41 -1.14 -15.23
C TRP A 166 10.39 -1.16 -16.41
N ILE A 167 11.46 -1.96 -16.33
CA ILE A 167 12.39 -2.14 -17.46
C ILE A 167 11.64 -2.69 -18.67
N ARG A 168 10.80 -3.71 -18.47
CA ARG A 168 10.03 -4.31 -19.56
C ARG A 168 9.12 -3.27 -20.23
N PHE A 169 8.38 -2.49 -19.44
CA PHE A 169 7.52 -1.42 -19.96
C PHE A 169 8.30 -0.34 -20.71
N SER A 170 9.54 -0.05 -20.31
CA SER A 170 10.39 0.95 -20.97
C SER A 170 10.99 0.47 -22.30
N LEU A 171 10.92 -0.83 -22.60
CA LEU A 171 11.45 -1.45 -23.82
C LEU A 171 10.38 -1.70 -24.89
N GLU A 172 9.09 -1.65 -24.51
CA GLU A 172 7.93 -1.75 -25.41
C GLU A 172 7.53 -0.36 -25.93
#